data_AF-A0A419SGZ7-F1
#
_entry.id   AF-A0A419SGZ7-F1
#
_cell.length_a   1.000
_cell.length_b   1.000
_cell.length_c   1.000
_cell.angle_alpha   90.00
_cell.angle_beta   90.00
_cell.angle_gamma   90.00
#
_symmetry.space_group_name_H-M   'P 1'
#
loop_
_entity.id
_entity.type
_entity.pdbx_description
1 polymer ?
#
loop_
_entity_poly.entity_id
_entity_poly.type
_entity_poly.pdbx_seq_one_letter_code
_entity_poly.pdbx_strand_id
1 'polypeptide(L)'
;MKWVAGRSLANILHSYTIGKRGFFRLDKKGLLITGVGLLLLSLFPTGLIMIESMSESRVSERYKISSLSFNEYAGDDALDQSIEAVYEIRDSPPYQQINNVSVSHQLIDRNSVEKQLRTVGEFLTEMKNEQNVRYKRSYRFHDQKLVIKEDLTRDHDHTLEINDRIVDHRIERWPSEVIGPEPALNLRYKNVGFVMKTDQNSGQAELIVVQQTAPRLWRIRTFNETGLLIERQYSLRALRQEAVMVKAVNLSGAHDGRIGYRSQITQGYPTYLFPILYPYGTSLLSVALILYYFAELRPQAPSKKRI
;
A
#
# COMPACT_ATOMS: atom_id res chain seq x y z
N MET A 1 4.03 7.54 -45.36
CA MET A 1 5.14 7.09 -44.49
C MET A 1 5.06 5.56 -44.40
N LYS A 2 5.87 4.83 -45.18
CA LYS A 2 5.85 3.36 -45.24
C LYS A 2 6.73 2.80 -44.11
N TRP A 3 6.13 2.00 -43.23
CA TRP A 3 6.83 1.29 -42.17
C TRP A 3 7.78 0.23 -42.76
N VAL A 4 9.08 0.43 -42.59
CA VAL A 4 10.12 -0.57 -42.87
C VAL A 4 10.47 -1.23 -41.54
N ALA A 5 9.68 -2.23 -41.15
CA ALA A 5 9.98 -3.11 -40.01
C ALA A 5 9.63 -4.54 -40.41
N GLY A 6 10.60 -5.29 -40.95
CA GLY A 6 10.31 -6.64 -41.43
C GLY A 6 11.49 -7.56 -41.74
N ARG A 7 12.74 -7.20 -41.43
CA ARG A 7 13.89 -8.07 -41.72
C ARG A 7 14.87 -8.31 -40.58
N SER A 8 14.67 -7.74 -39.40
CA SER A 8 15.64 -7.88 -38.30
C SER A 8 15.38 -9.08 -37.37
N LEU A 9 14.14 -9.59 -37.26
CA LEU A 9 13.83 -10.67 -36.32
C LEU A 9 14.02 -12.08 -36.90
N ALA A 10 13.81 -12.27 -38.20
CA ALA A 10 13.94 -13.58 -38.84
C ALA A 10 15.39 -14.11 -38.84
N ASN A 11 16.40 -13.23 -38.95
CA ASN A 11 17.80 -13.65 -38.90
C ASN A 11 18.29 -13.97 -37.48
N ILE A 12 17.61 -13.47 -36.43
CA ILE A 12 17.92 -13.81 -35.04
C ILE A 12 17.33 -15.19 -34.68
N LEU A 13 16.29 -15.63 -35.38
CA LEU A 13 15.64 -16.93 -35.16
C LEU A 13 16.28 -18.09 -35.95
N HIS A 14 17.22 -17.83 -36.86
CA HIS A 14 17.79 -18.89 -37.72
C HIS A 14 18.98 -19.66 -37.10
N SER A 15 19.42 -19.29 -35.90
CA SER A 15 20.53 -19.94 -35.18
C SER A 15 20.10 -21.07 -34.22
N TYR A 16 18.84 -21.50 -34.26
CA TYR A 16 18.35 -22.60 -33.42
C TYR A 16 18.39 -23.95 -34.16
N THR A 17 19.48 -24.69 -34.01
CA THR A 17 19.52 -26.12 -34.39
C THR A 17 19.00 -26.97 -33.23
N ILE A 18 17.86 -27.65 -33.45
CA ILE A 18 17.32 -28.63 -32.50
C ILE A 18 18.24 -29.86 -32.52
N GLY A 19 19.02 -30.06 -31.46
CA GLY A 19 19.87 -31.24 -31.32
C GLY A 19 19.05 -32.50 -31.02
N LYS A 20 19.55 -33.68 -31.45
CA LYS A 20 18.94 -35.02 -31.26
C LYS A 20 18.59 -35.42 -29.81
N ARG A 21 18.93 -34.59 -28.80
CA ARG A 21 18.60 -34.82 -27.38
C ARG A 21 17.61 -33.80 -26.80
N GLY A 22 16.95 -32.99 -27.62
CA GLY A 22 15.93 -32.03 -27.15
C GLY A 22 16.47 -30.82 -26.36
N PHE A 23 17.78 -30.72 -26.13
CA PHE A 23 18.39 -29.55 -25.51
C PHE A 23 18.72 -28.49 -26.57
N PHE A 24 18.15 -27.30 -26.39
CA PHE A 24 18.53 -26.11 -27.15
C PHE A 24 19.98 -25.73 -26.81
N ARG A 25 20.90 -25.92 -27.77
CA ARG A 25 22.24 -25.33 -27.68
C ARG A 25 22.19 -23.93 -28.26
N LEU A 26 22.26 -22.93 -27.40
CA LEU A 26 22.59 -21.56 -27.82
C LEU A 26 24.04 -21.55 -28.29
N ASP A 27 24.29 -20.92 -29.43
CA ASP A 27 25.64 -20.64 -29.88
C ASP A 27 26.31 -19.63 -28.95
N LYS A 28 27.65 -19.54 -28.97
CA LYS A 28 28.39 -18.65 -28.07
C LYS A 28 27.93 -17.19 -28.20
N LYS A 29 27.61 -16.75 -29.42
CA LYS A 29 27.08 -15.40 -29.68
C LYS A 29 25.68 -15.23 -29.09
N GLY A 30 24.81 -16.23 -29.22
CA GLY A 30 23.49 -16.26 -28.61
C GLY A 30 23.54 -16.13 -27.09
N LEU A 31 24.49 -16.78 -26.41
CA LEU A 31 24.67 -16.64 -24.96
C LEU A 31 25.04 -15.21 -24.56
N LEU A 32 25.98 -14.58 -25.27
CA LEU A 32 26.38 -13.19 -25.01
C LEU A 32 25.22 -12.22 -25.26
N ILE A 33 24.55 -12.34 -26.41
CA ILE A 33 23.40 -11.49 -26.77
C ILE A 33 22.28 -11.63 -25.74
N THR A 34 21.98 -12.87 -25.32
CA THR A 34 20.98 -13.14 -24.28
C THR A 34 21.38 -12.52 -22.95
N GLY A 35 22.64 -12.69 -22.53
CA GLY A 35 23.16 -12.10 -21.30
C GLY A 35 23.04 -10.56 -21.31
N VAL A 36 23.56 -9.90 -22.34
CA VAL A 36 23.47 -8.43 -22.48
C VAL A 36 22.01 -7.96 -22.54
N GLY A 37 21.15 -8.68 -23.27
CA GLY A 37 19.72 -8.37 -23.35
C GLY A 37 19.03 -8.44 -21.98
N LEU A 38 19.29 -9.50 -21.22
CA LEU A 38 18.77 -9.67 -19.85
C LEU A 38 19.30 -8.58 -18.91
N LEU A 39 20.56 -8.17 -19.04
CA LEU A 39 21.13 -7.07 -18.26
C LEU A 39 20.38 -5.77 -18.52
N LEU A 40 20.21 -5.40 -19.79
CA LEU A 40 19.56 -4.15 -20.17
C LEU A 40 18.10 -4.12 -19.69
N LEU A 41 17.40 -5.26 -19.78
CA LEU A 41 16.04 -5.41 -19.27
C LEU A 41 15.97 -5.30 -17.74
N SER A 42 16.99 -5.72 -17.01
CA SER A 42 17.02 -5.63 -15.54
C SER A 42 17.47 -4.26 -15.02
N LEU A 43 18.23 -3.47 -15.79
CA LEU A 43 18.71 -2.15 -15.35
C LEU A 43 17.58 -1.17 -15.08
N PHE A 44 16.57 -1.10 -15.96
CA PHE A 44 15.44 -0.17 -15.81
C PHE A 44 14.63 -0.37 -14.51
N PRO A 45 14.09 -1.56 -14.21
CA PRO A 45 13.38 -1.81 -12.94
C PRO A 45 14.30 -1.67 -11.72
N THR A 46 15.58 -2.04 -11.82
CA THR A 46 16.55 -1.85 -10.73
C THR A 46 16.72 -0.36 -10.41
N GLY A 47 16.88 0.47 -11.45
CA GLY A 47 16.94 1.92 -11.29
C GLY A 47 15.67 2.50 -10.68
N LEU A 48 14.50 2.00 -11.05
CA LEU A 48 13.25 2.42 -10.42
C LEU A 48 13.17 2.02 -8.96
N ILE A 49 13.50 0.77 -8.59
CA ILE A 49 13.57 0.34 -7.18
C ILE A 49 14.54 1.21 -6.38
N MET A 50 15.69 1.56 -6.96
CA MET A 50 16.66 2.45 -6.32
C MET A 50 16.07 3.84 -6.06
N ILE A 51 15.35 4.42 -7.03
CA ILE A 51 14.70 5.73 -6.87
C ILE A 51 13.59 5.68 -5.80
N GLU A 52 12.82 4.60 -5.75
CA GLU A 52 11.80 4.36 -4.71
C GLU A 52 12.46 4.30 -3.32
N SER A 53 13.51 3.48 -3.18
CA SER A 53 14.26 3.33 -1.92
C SER A 53 14.90 4.63 -1.46
N MET A 54 15.48 5.42 -2.37
CA MET A 54 16.01 6.75 -2.05
C MET A 54 14.91 7.72 -1.59
N SER A 55 13.72 7.66 -2.20
CA SER A 55 12.58 8.49 -1.81
C SER A 55 12.09 8.11 -0.41
N GLU A 56 12.03 6.82 -0.12
CA GLU A 56 11.67 6.30 1.20
C GLU A 56 12.70 6.66 2.27
N SER A 57 14.01 6.55 1.96
CA SER A 57 15.10 6.94 2.88
C SER A 57 14.98 8.41 3.25
N ARG A 58 14.87 9.30 2.25
CA ARG A 58 14.73 10.75 2.49
C ARG A 58 13.52 11.11 3.34
N VAL A 59 12.38 10.45 3.10
CA VAL A 59 11.18 10.66 3.94
C VAL A 59 11.42 10.15 5.35
N SER A 60 12.04 8.99 5.51
CA SER A 60 12.26 8.34 6.81
C SER A 60 13.38 8.97 7.64
N GLU A 61 14.34 9.64 6.99
CA GLU A 61 15.38 10.45 7.64
C GLU A 61 14.82 11.74 8.25
N ARG A 62 13.80 12.32 7.62
CA ARG A 62 13.19 13.58 8.09
C ARG A 62 11.94 13.37 8.94
N TYR A 63 11.13 12.37 8.60
CA TYR A 63 9.81 12.18 9.19
C TYR A 63 9.65 10.75 9.71
N LYS A 64 9.21 10.65 10.97
CA LYS A 64 8.63 9.41 11.49
C LYS A 64 7.15 9.42 11.13
N ILE A 65 6.75 8.55 10.21
CA ILE A 65 5.36 8.39 9.79
C ILE A 65 4.88 7.04 10.30
N SER A 66 3.90 7.03 11.19
CA SER A 66 3.35 5.82 11.81
C SER A 66 1.84 5.80 11.66
N SER A 67 1.29 4.65 11.26
CA SER A 67 -0.16 4.41 11.32
C SER A 67 -0.66 4.64 12.75
N LEU A 68 -1.86 5.21 12.88
CA LEU A 68 -2.54 5.19 14.17
C LEU A 68 -2.89 3.74 14.50
N SER A 69 -2.31 3.25 15.59
CA SER A 69 -2.60 1.95 16.17
C SER A 69 -2.88 2.13 17.64
N PHE A 70 -3.69 1.24 18.20
CA PHE A 70 -4.07 1.26 19.61
C PHE A 70 -3.57 -0.04 20.22
N ASN A 71 -2.85 0.09 21.32
CA ASN A 71 -2.14 -1.03 21.93
C ASN A 71 -3.05 -1.68 22.95
N GLU A 72 -3.50 -2.89 22.66
CA GLU A 72 -4.30 -3.68 23.59
C GLU A 72 -3.53 -4.93 24.01
N TYR A 73 -2.57 -4.75 24.91
CA TYR A 73 -1.99 -5.86 25.65
C TYR A 73 -2.74 -6.02 26.96
N ALA A 74 -3.71 -6.92 26.98
CA ALA A 74 -4.24 -7.53 28.20
C ALA A 74 -4.80 -8.95 27.95
N GLY A 75 -3.96 -9.85 27.45
CA GLY A 75 -4.19 -11.30 27.50
C GLY A 75 -4.99 -11.92 26.34
N ASP A 76 -4.81 -13.22 26.13
CA ASP A 76 -5.38 -14.02 25.02
C ASP A 76 -6.92 -14.05 24.98
N ASP A 77 -7.60 -13.52 26.00
CA ASP A 77 -9.07 -13.42 26.07
C ASP A 77 -9.62 -12.03 25.65
N ALA A 78 -8.77 -11.06 25.31
CA ALA A 78 -9.18 -9.65 25.08
C ALA A 78 -9.64 -9.31 23.65
N LEU A 79 -9.35 -10.17 22.66
CA LEU A 79 -9.75 -9.94 21.26
C LEU A 79 -11.28 -9.87 21.05
N ASP A 80 -12.06 -10.39 21.99
CA ASP A 80 -13.54 -10.36 21.94
C ASP A 80 -14.16 -9.12 22.62
N GLN A 81 -13.39 -8.25 23.30
CA GLN A 81 -13.98 -7.34 24.28
C GLN A 81 -13.89 -5.85 23.99
N SER A 82 -12.92 -5.31 23.24
CA SER A 82 -12.87 -3.85 23.01
C SER A 82 -13.34 -3.46 21.62
N ILE A 83 -14.18 -2.41 21.56
CA ILE A 83 -14.56 -1.79 20.29
C ILE A 83 -13.33 -1.22 19.56
N GLU A 84 -12.26 -0.87 20.27
CA GLU A 84 -11.01 -0.38 19.66
C GLU A 84 -10.32 -1.51 18.85
N ALA A 85 -10.32 -2.76 19.36
CA ALA A 85 -9.75 -3.92 18.65
C ALA A 85 -10.41 -4.22 17.32
N VAL A 86 -11.74 -4.14 17.27
CA VAL A 86 -12.50 -4.44 16.05
C VAL A 86 -12.43 -3.29 15.05
N TYR A 87 -12.21 -2.06 15.52
CA TYR A 87 -12.18 -0.87 14.67
C TYR A 87 -10.76 -0.37 14.32
N GLU A 88 -9.67 -0.89 14.89
CA GLU A 88 -8.34 -0.28 14.63
C GLU A 88 -7.20 -1.29 14.33
N ILE A 89 -7.45 -2.60 14.38
CA ILE A 89 -6.36 -3.60 14.51
C ILE A 89 -6.25 -4.60 13.34
N ARG A 90 -7.25 -4.77 12.46
CA ARG A 90 -7.32 -6.02 11.67
C ARG A 90 -6.23 -6.26 10.60
N ASP A 91 -5.44 -5.27 10.14
CA ASP A 91 -4.52 -5.47 9.00
C ASP A 91 -3.07 -4.96 9.13
N SER A 92 -2.53 -4.59 10.32
CA SER A 92 -1.11 -4.16 10.42
C SER A 92 -0.46 -4.32 11.81
N PRO A 93 0.22 -5.45 12.10
CA PRO A 93 1.10 -5.60 13.27
C PRO A 93 2.52 -5.03 13.05
N PRO A 94 3.26 -4.58 14.09
CA PRO A 94 2.93 -4.55 15.53
C PRO A 94 2.42 -3.18 16.04
N TYR A 95 1.68 -3.24 17.16
CA TYR A 95 0.79 -2.19 17.68
C TYR A 95 1.46 -1.28 18.73
N GLN A 96 1.26 0.03 18.62
CA GLN A 96 1.75 1.04 19.59
C GLN A 96 0.73 2.17 19.78
N GLN A 97 0.40 2.47 21.03
CA GLN A 97 -0.40 3.64 21.39
C GLN A 97 0.32 4.91 20.92
N ILE A 98 -0.39 5.78 20.20
CA ILE A 98 0.15 7.09 19.85
C ILE A 98 -0.15 8.07 20.99
N ASN A 99 0.91 8.61 21.58
CA ASN A 99 0.80 9.65 22.60
C ASN A 99 -0.08 10.80 22.08
N ASN A 100 -0.94 11.33 22.94
CA ASN A 100 -1.83 12.45 22.67
C ASN A 100 -2.98 12.18 21.68
N VAL A 101 -3.28 10.92 21.37
CA VAL A 101 -4.50 10.53 20.66
C VAL A 101 -5.38 9.69 21.57
N SER A 102 -6.60 10.17 21.83
CA SER A 102 -7.65 9.38 22.50
C SER A 102 -8.86 9.21 21.60
N VAL A 103 -9.44 8.02 21.57
CA VAL A 103 -10.64 7.72 20.78
C VAL A 103 -11.82 7.46 21.71
N SER A 104 -13.00 7.91 21.32
CA SER A 104 -14.25 7.54 21.99
C SER A 104 -15.27 7.09 20.98
N HIS A 105 -15.94 5.99 21.27
CA HIS A 105 -16.96 5.39 20.42
C HIS A 105 -18.34 5.60 21.02
N GLN A 106 -19.25 6.11 20.22
CA GLN A 106 -20.62 6.39 20.61
C GLN A 106 -21.58 5.91 19.52
N LEU A 107 -22.74 5.47 19.94
CA LEU A 107 -23.86 5.19 19.06
C LEU A 107 -24.95 6.22 19.33
N ILE A 108 -25.60 6.68 18.28
CA ILE A 108 -26.65 7.69 18.33
C ILE A 108 -27.92 7.03 17.81
N ASP A 109 -28.92 6.97 18.68
CA ASP A 109 -30.24 6.45 18.34
C ASP A 109 -31.07 7.47 17.52
N ARG A 110 -32.26 7.07 17.07
CA ARG A 110 -33.20 7.97 16.36
C ARG A 110 -33.63 9.19 17.19
N ASN A 111 -33.55 9.10 18.52
CA ASN A 111 -33.91 10.16 19.44
C ASN A 111 -32.72 11.06 19.79
N SER A 112 -31.58 10.90 19.09
CA SER A 112 -30.33 11.62 19.35
C SER A 112 -29.72 11.36 20.73
N VAL A 113 -30.06 10.22 21.36
CA VAL A 113 -29.41 9.78 22.60
C VAL A 113 -28.07 9.15 22.25
N GLU A 114 -26.99 9.73 22.78
CA GLU A 114 -25.64 9.19 22.62
C GLU A 114 -25.38 8.11 23.68
N LYS A 115 -25.14 6.87 23.24
CA LYS A 115 -24.71 5.76 24.08
C LYS A 115 -23.23 5.49 23.86
N GLN A 116 -22.42 5.61 24.91
CA GLN A 116 -21.00 5.27 24.82
C GLN A 116 -20.83 3.76 24.72
N LEU A 117 -20.00 3.32 23.78
CA LEU A 117 -19.69 1.92 23.54
C LEU A 117 -18.29 1.62 24.08
N ARG A 118 -18.19 0.54 24.84
CA ARG A 118 -16.93 0.03 25.40
C ARG A 118 -16.50 -1.25 24.70
N THR A 119 -17.47 -2.06 24.30
CA THR A 119 -17.20 -3.39 23.75
C THR A 119 -17.82 -3.60 22.37
N VAL A 120 -17.26 -4.56 21.64
CA VAL A 120 -17.83 -5.05 20.37
C VAL A 120 -19.20 -5.66 20.61
N GLY A 121 -19.36 -6.42 21.69
CA GLY A 121 -20.63 -7.02 22.09
C GLY A 121 -21.72 -5.96 22.33
N GLU A 122 -21.38 -4.85 22.99
CA GLU A 122 -22.27 -3.69 23.15
C GLU A 122 -22.65 -3.12 21.79
N PHE A 123 -21.68 -2.87 20.90
CA PHE A 123 -21.96 -2.38 19.55
C PHE A 123 -22.91 -3.32 18.77
N LEU A 124 -22.62 -4.62 18.75
CA LEU A 124 -23.42 -5.62 18.04
C LEU A 124 -24.83 -5.74 18.61
N THR A 125 -24.97 -5.69 19.93
CA THR A 125 -26.25 -5.73 20.63
C THR A 125 -27.09 -4.51 20.28
N GLU A 126 -26.46 -3.32 20.31
CA GLU A 126 -27.15 -2.09 19.96
C GLU A 126 -27.53 -2.02 18.48
N MET A 127 -26.68 -2.51 17.57
CA MET A 127 -27.00 -2.59 16.14
C MET A 127 -28.17 -3.52 15.85
N LYS A 128 -28.31 -4.63 16.61
CA LYS A 128 -29.43 -5.58 16.48
C LYS A 128 -30.76 -5.00 16.93
N ASN A 129 -30.77 -3.98 17.79
CA ASN A 129 -32.00 -3.38 18.32
C ASN A 129 -32.69 -2.41 17.33
N GLU A 130 -32.19 -2.28 16.09
CA GLU A 130 -32.80 -1.61 14.90
C GLU A 130 -33.25 -0.14 15.05
N GLN A 131 -33.10 0.47 16.22
CA GLN A 131 -33.43 1.88 16.49
C GLN A 131 -32.22 2.82 16.39
N ASN A 132 -31.05 2.27 16.08
CA ASN A 132 -29.79 3.01 16.06
C ASN A 132 -29.34 3.28 14.63
N VAL A 133 -29.07 4.56 14.32
CA VAL A 133 -28.92 5.02 12.93
C VAL A 133 -27.56 5.65 12.67
N ARG A 134 -26.82 6.06 13.72
CA ARG A 134 -25.56 6.79 13.53
C ARG A 134 -24.49 6.35 14.51
N TYR A 135 -23.33 6.00 13.99
CA TYR A 135 -22.13 5.72 14.79
C TYR A 135 -21.23 6.95 14.81
N LYS A 136 -20.72 7.32 15.97
CA LYS A 136 -19.89 8.51 16.18
C LYS A 136 -18.57 8.10 16.83
N ARG A 137 -17.47 8.48 16.20
CA ARG A 137 -16.12 8.37 16.72
C ARG A 137 -15.59 9.77 16.98
N SER A 138 -14.93 9.97 18.12
CA SER A 138 -14.22 11.22 18.38
C SER A 138 -12.76 10.92 18.63
N TYR A 139 -11.88 11.40 17.77
CA TYR A 139 -10.44 11.41 17.97
C TYR A 139 -10.08 12.75 18.60
N ARG A 140 -9.40 12.75 19.73
CA ARG A 140 -8.81 13.97 20.30
C ARG A 140 -7.32 13.93 20.04
N PHE A 141 -6.80 14.94 19.35
CA PHE A 141 -5.39 15.14 19.08
C PHE A 141 -5.00 16.51 19.64
N HIS A 142 -4.25 16.53 20.74
CA HIS A 142 -4.07 17.73 21.58
C HIS A 142 -5.44 18.33 21.96
N ASP A 143 -5.63 19.63 21.75
CA ASP A 143 -6.90 20.34 22.01
C ASP A 143 -7.91 20.18 20.87
N GLN A 144 -7.50 19.57 19.75
CA GLN A 144 -8.35 19.39 18.58
C GLN A 144 -9.20 18.15 18.75
N LYS A 145 -10.51 18.30 18.54
CA LYS A 145 -11.45 17.18 18.42
C LYS A 145 -11.76 16.97 16.95
N LEU A 146 -11.51 15.75 16.48
CA LEU A 146 -11.95 15.25 15.19
C LEU A 146 -13.13 14.31 15.44
N VAL A 147 -14.34 14.75 15.08
CA VAL A 147 -15.55 13.93 15.19
C VAL A 147 -15.86 13.34 13.83
N ILE A 148 -16.00 12.02 13.80
CA ILE A 148 -16.43 11.26 12.64
C ILE A 148 -17.79 10.67 12.94
N LYS A 149 -18.82 11.08 12.19
CA LYS A 149 -20.14 10.45 12.26
C LYS A 149 -20.38 9.65 10.99
N GLU A 150 -20.94 8.47 11.16
CA GLU A 150 -21.32 7.54 10.12
C GLU A 150 -22.79 7.22 10.27
N ASP A 151 -23.58 7.58 9.28
CA ASP A 151 -24.95 7.09 9.18
C ASP A 151 -24.95 5.62 8.70
N LEU A 152 -25.54 4.76 9.52
CA LEU A 152 -25.74 3.34 9.31
C LEU A 152 -27.21 3.10 9.00
N THR A 153 -27.70 3.71 7.93
CA THR A 153 -29.08 3.49 7.47
C THR A 153 -29.18 2.16 6.72
N ARG A 154 -30.35 1.52 6.77
CA ARG A 154 -30.65 0.30 5.97
C ARG A 154 -30.52 0.54 4.46
N ASP A 155 -30.58 1.79 4.03
CA ASP A 155 -30.50 2.19 2.62
C ASP A 155 -29.06 2.28 2.10
N HIS A 156 -28.07 1.87 2.91
CA HIS A 156 -26.64 1.84 2.54
C HIS A 156 -26.05 3.24 2.25
N ASP A 157 -26.76 4.30 2.65
CA ASP A 157 -26.28 5.67 2.53
C ASP A 157 -25.33 5.98 3.69
N HIS A 158 -24.05 5.77 3.44
CA HIS A 158 -22.98 6.13 4.35
C HIS A 158 -22.63 7.60 4.19
N THR A 159 -23.12 8.43 5.09
CA THR A 159 -22.65 9.83 5.20
C THR A 159 -21.50 9.89 6.19
N LEU A 160 -20.34 10.38 5.73
CA LEU A 160 -19.19 10.65 6.58
C LEU A 160 -19.15 12.14 6.91
N GLU A 161 -19.30 12.47 8.19
CA GLU A 161 -19.19 13.84 8.67
C GLU A 161 -17.90 14.00 9.47
N ILE A 162 -17.08 15.01 9.15
CA ILE A 162 -15.84 15.32 9.87
C ILE A 162 -15.96 16.74 10.43
N ASN A 163 -16.00 16.87 11.77
CA ASN A 163 -16.17 18.16 12.47
C ASN A 163 -17.35 18.98 11.93
N ASP A 164 -18.53 18.35 11.90
CA ASP A 164 -19.78 18.99 11.47
C ASP A 164 -19.82 19.47 10.02
N ARG A 165 -18.86 19.00 9.20
CA ARG A 165 -18.87 19.14 7.74
C ARG A 165 -19.15 17.79 7.11
N ILE A 166 -20.20 17.71 6.31
CA ILE A 166 -20.49 16.53 5.49
C ILE A 166 -19.39 16.41 4.43
N VAL A 167 -18.68 15.28 4.44
CA VAL A 167 -17.50 15.08 3.61
C VAL A 167 -17.78 14.21 2.38
N ASP A 168 -18.81 13.36 2.45
CA ASP A 168 -19.21 12.54 1.31
C ASP A 168 -20.70 12.22 1.33
N HIS A 169 -21.30 12.18 0.13
CA HIS A 169 -22.72 11.85 -0.08
C HIS A 169 -22.94 10.59 -0.91
N ARG A 170 -21.92 10.04 -1.58
CA ARG A 170 -22.10 8.86 -2.45
C ARG A 170 -20.81 8.07 -2.52
N ILE A 171 -20.56 7.26 -1.50
CA ILE A 171 -19.74 6.08 -1.73
C ILE A 171 -20.53 5.23 -2.74
N GLU A 172 -20.01 5.07 -3.96
CA GLU A 172 -20.70 4.38 -5.06
C GLU A 172 -21.41 3.11 -4.58
N ARG A 173 -22.70 2.97 -4.91
CA ARG A 173 -23.58 1.86 -4.50
C ARG A 173 -22.81 0.54 -4.46
N TRP A 174 -22.52 0.09 -3.24
CA TRP A 174 -21.90 -1.19 -2.99
C TRP A 174 -22.86 -2.33 -3.33
N PRO A 175 -22.36 -3.50 -3.74
CA PRO A 175 -23.22 -4.65 -3.99
C PRO A 175 -24.05 -4.96 -2.74
N SER A 176 -25.36 -4.93 -2.91
CA SER A 176 -26.42 -5.00 -1.88
C SER A 176 -26.54 -6.37 -1.19
N GLU A 177 -25.52 -7.21 -1.26
CA GLU A 177 -25.55 -8.55 -0.67
C GLU A 177 -25.16 -8.48 0.81
N VAL A 178 -26.19 -8.21 1.60
CA VAL A 178 -26.34 -8.54 3.03
C VAL A 178 -25.12 -8.19 3.87
N ILE A 179 -25.03 -6.91 4.22
CA ILE A 179 -24.19 -6.47 5.33
C ILE A 179 -24.88 -6.90 6.63
N GLY A 180 -24.60 -8.11 7.07
CA GLY A 180 -24.71 -8.43 8.50
C GLY A 180 -23.77 -7.52 9.31
N PRO A 181 -23.91 -7.48 10.65
CA PRO A 181 -23.00 -6.71 11.48
C PRO A 181 -21.51 -7.06 11.28
N GLU A 182 -21.19 -8.30 10.86
CA GLU A 182 -19.83 -8.75 10.57
C GLU A 182 -19.21 -8.16 9.28
N PRO A 183 -19.89 -8.19 8.10
CA PRO A 183 -19.42 -7.46 6.92
C PRO A 183 -19.22 -5.96 7.18
N ALA A 184 -20.05 -5.33 8.01
CA ALA A 184 -19.91 -3.92 8.36
C ALA A 184 -18.58 -3.63 9.08
N LEU A 185 -17.98 -4.62 9.74
CA LEU A 185 -16.67 -4.52 10.40
C LEU A 185 -15.52 -4.68 9.38
N ASN A 186 -15.68 -5.55 8.39
CA ASN A 186 -14.66 -5.77 7.35
C ASN A 186 -14.63 -4.71 6.25
N LEU A 187 -15.74 -4.01 6.02
CA LEU A 187 -15.88 -3.04 4.93
C LEU A 187 -15.27 -1.65 5.24
N ARG A 188 -14.95 -1.35 6.51
CA ARG A 188 -14.85 0.03 7.03
C ARG A 188 -13.51 0.76 6.93
N TYR A 189 -12.46 0.18 6.33
CA TYR A 189 -11.11 0.78 6.35
C TYR A 189 -10.49 1.04 4.99
N LYS A 190 -11.13 0.63 3.90
CA LYS A 190 -10.54 0.83 2.56
C LYS A 190 -10.49 2.30 2.14
N ASN A 191 -11.31 3.17 2.73
CA ASN A 191 -11.50 4.53 2.25
C ASN A 191 -11.21 5.64 3.27
N VAL A 192 -11.00 5.37 4.56
CA VAL A 192 -10.55 6.41 5.53
C VAL A 192 -9.52 5.82 6.48
N GLY A 193 -8.45 6.56 6.72
CA GLY A 193 -7.33 6.10 7.53
C GLY A 193 -6.56 7.26 8.16
N PHE A 194 -5.79 6.96 9.19
CA PHE A 194 -5.10 7.97 9.98
C PHE A 194 -3.64 7.64 10.19
N VAL A 195 -2.81 8.68 10.18
CA VAL A 195 -1.37 8.54 10.28
C VAL A 195 -0.81 9.69 11.09
N MET A 196 0.10 9.38 11.99
CA MET A 196 0.89 10.39 12.69
C MET A 196 2.16 10.66 11.91
N LYS A 197 2.44 11.92 11.59
CA LYS A 197 3.72 12.37 11.03
C LYS A 197 4.42 13.23 12.07
N THR A 198 5.61 12.82 12.48
CA THR A 198 6.49 13.61 13.36
C THR A 198 7.72 14.03 12.58
N ASP A 199 8.00 15.33 12.49
CA ASP A 199 9.29 15.83 11.98
C ASP A 199 10.38 15.51 13.03
N GLN A 200 11.40 14.75 12.61
CA GLN A 200 12.43 14.27 13.51
C GLN A 200 13.37 15.39 13.99
N ASN A 201 13.45 16.50 13.25
CA ASN A 201 14.31 17.62 13.61
C ASN A 201 13.63 18.58 14.58
N SER A 202 12.34 18.88 14.36
CA SER A 202 11.61 19.83 15.20
C SER A 202 10.78 19.16 16.31
N GLY A 203 10.53 17.85 16.23
CA GLY A 203 9.61 17.14 17.10
C GLY A 203 8.13 17.44 16.84
N GLN A 204 7.82 18.30 15.86
CA GLN A 204 6.45 18.71 15.56
C GLN A 204 5.64 17.53 15.03
N ALA A 205 4.50 17.26 15.68
CA ALA A 205 3.57 16.21 15.31
C ALA A 205 2.41 16.76 14.49
N GLU A 206 2.01 16.01 13.47
CA GLU A 206 0.85 16.29 12.63
C GLU A 206 0.02 15.02 12.43
N LEU A 207 -1.29 15.15 12.67
CA LEU A 207 -2.26 14.12 12.35
C LEU A 207 -2.67 14.25 10.88
N ILE A 208 -2.45 13.20 10.10
CA ILE A 208 -2.87 13.11 8.70
C ILE A 208 -4.08 12.19 8.61
N VAL A 209 -5.20 12.73 8.12
CA VAL A 209 -6.42 12.00 7.80
C VAL A 209 -6.46 11.78 6.29
N VAL A 210 -6.44 10.53 5.88
CA VAL A 210 -6.50 10.11 4.48
C VAL A 210 -7.90 9.59 4.20
N GLN A 211 -8.53 10.06 3.12
CA GLN A 211 -9.81 9.56 2.64
C GLN A 211 -9.73 9.24 1.15
N GLN A 212 -9.99 8.00 0.73
CA GLN A 212 -10.20 7.66 -0.67
C GLN A 212 -11.63 8.02 -1.09
N THR A 213 -11.79 9.04 -1.92
CA THR A 213 -13.10 9.55 -2.36
C THR A 213 -13.58 8.91 -3.67
N ALA A 214 -12.67 8.33 -4.45
CA ALA A 214 -12.96 7.58 -5.68
C ALA A 214 -11.79 6.64 -5.99
N PRO A 215 -11.92 5.69 -6.94
CA PRO A 215 -10.79 4.91 -7.41
C PRO A 215 -9.64 5.84 -7.84
N ARG A 216 -8.47 5.69 -7.21
CA ARG A 216 -7.25 6.48 -7.48
C ARG A 216 -7.33 7.97 -7.14
N LEU A 217 -8.23 8.36 -6.23
CA LEU A 217 -8.43 9.73 -5.80
C LEU A 217 -8.56 9.80 -4.28
N TRP A 218 -7.68 10.59 -3.65
CA TRP A 218 -7.63 10.74 -2.20
C TRP A 218 -7.80 12.20 -1.79
N ARG A 219 -8.57 12.43 -0.74
CA ARG A 219 -8.62 13.69 -0.01
C ARG A 219 -7.81 13.52 1.27
N ILE A 220 -6.80 14.36 1.46
CA ILE A 220 -5.89 14.30 2.59
C ILE A 220 -6.01 15.59 3.38
N ARG A 221 -6.22 15.47 4.69
CA ARG A 221 -6.24 16.58 5.65
C ARG A 221 -5.11 16.41 6.63
N THR A 222 -4.41 17.50 6.91
CA THR A 222 -3.30 17.54 7.85
C THR A 222 -3.64 18.50 8.96
N PHE A 223 -3.57 18.03 10.20
CA PHE A 223 -3.83 18.77 11.41
C PHE A 223 -2.53 18.89 12.21
N ASN A 224 -2.26 20.06 12.77
CA ASN A 224 -1.21 20.28 13.75
C ASN A 224 -1.86 20.59 15.12
N GLU A 225 -1.05 20.98 16.11
CA GLU A 225 -1.54 21.36 17.45
C GLU A 225 -2.56 22.51 17.41
N THR A 226 -2.43 23.42 16.44
CA THR A 226 -3.31 24.60 16.29
C THR A 226 -4.61 24.32 15.52
N GLY A 227 -4.74 23.16 14.88
CA GLY A 227 -5.91 22.80 14.07
C GLY A 227 -5.59 22.34 12.66
N LEU A 228 -6.53 22.55 11.73
CA LEU A 228 -6.36 22.16 10.33
C LEU A 228 -5.29 23.02 9.66
N LEU A 229 -4.20 22.38 9.24
CA LEU A 229 -3.11 23.03 8.50
C LEU A 229 -3.43 23.09 7.01
N ILE A 230 -3.77 21.96 6.41
CA ILE A 230 -3.92 21.80 4.95
C ILE A 230 -5.02 20.76 4.64
N GLU A 231 -5.84 21.04 3.64
CA GLU A 231 -6.73 20.07 3.00
C GLU A 231 -6.46 20.06 1.49
N ARG A 232 -6.18 18.89 0.92
CA ARG A 232 -5.87 18.73 -0.51
C ARG A 232 -6.47 17.46 -1.08
N GLN A 233 -6.78 17.51 -2.37
CA GLN A 233 -7.20 16.34 -3.14
C GLN A 233 -6.09 15.92 -4.09
N TYR A 234 -5.75 14.65 -4.06
CA TYR A 234 -4.67 14.02 -4.80
C TYR A 234 -5.23 12.97 -5.75
N SER A 235 -4.99 13.16 -7.04
CA SER A 235 -5.02 12.03 -7.98
C SER A 235 -3.81 11.13 -7.72
N LEU A 236 -3.86 9.86 -8.14
CA LEU A 236 -2.70 8.95 -8.07
C LEU A 236 -1.42 9.56 -8.67
N ARG A 237 -1.53 10.33 -9.75
CA ARG A 237 -0.37 10.98 -10.38
C ARG A 237 0.20 12.10 -9.51
N ALA A 238 -0.65 12.94 -8.93
CA ALA A 238 -0.23 14.00 -8.02
C ALA A 238 0.33 13.43 -6.72
N LEU A 239 -0.31 12.39 -6.17
CA LEU A 239 0.14 11.71 -4.95
C LEU A 239 1.57 11.20 -5.10
N ARG A 240 1.89 10.54 -6.23
CA ARG A 240 3.24 10.04 -6.56
C ARG A 240 4.32 11.13 -6.62
N GLN A 241 3.96 12.39 -6.74
CA GLN A 241 4.92 13.49 -6.70
C GLN A 241 5.26 13.90 -5.26
N GLU A 242 4.46 13.49 -4.28
CA GLU A 242 4.63 13.84 -2.86
C GLU A 242 4.90 12.59 -2.01
N ALA A 243 6.18 12.27 -1.83
CA ALA A 243 6.59 11.02 -1.18
C ALA A 243 6.04 10.85 0.25
N VAL A 244 5.99 11.94 1.03
CA VAL A 244 5.38 11.93 2.38
C VAL A 244 3.92 11.47 2.32
N MET A 245 3.16 11.95 1.33
CA MET A 245 1.74 11.61 1.17
C MET A 245 1.55 10.18 0.66
N VAL A 246 2.42 9.68 -0.22
CA VAL A 246 2.42 8.25 -0.61
C VAL A 246 2.60 7.36 0.62
N LYS A 247 3.60 7.66 1.46
CA LYS A 247 3.85 6.89 2.68
C LYS A 247 2.67 6.98 3.65
N ALA A 248 2.08 8.16 3.81
CA ALA A 248 0.88 8.34 4.63
C ALA A 248 -0.29 7.51 4.09
N VAL A 249 -0.64 7.60 2.80
CA VAL A 249 -1.72 6.81 2.21
C VAL A 249 -1.46 5.31 2.40
N ASN A 250 -0.22 4.84 2.19
CA ASN A 250 0.15 3.44 2.38
C ASN A 250 0.00 2.92 3.82
N LEU A 251 0.32 3.76 4.80
CA LEU A 251 0.22 3.41 6.22
C LEU A 251 -1.18 3.64 6.78
N SER A 252 -2.00 4.48 6.14
CA SER A 252 -3.35 4.80 6.60
C SER A 252 -4.34 3.64 6.45
N GLY A 253 -4.08 2.70 5.54
CA GLY A 253 -5.03 1.65 5.17
C GLY A 253 -6.15 2.10 4.22
N ALA A 254 -6.27 3.41 3.93
CA ALA A 254 -7.28 3.99 3.03
C ALA A 254 -6.97 3.77 1.54
N HIS A 255 -6.64 2.52 1.17
CA HIS A 255 -6.46 2.07 -0.20
C HIS A 255 -6.68 0.55 -0.33
N ASP A 256 -6.96 0.06 -1.54
CA ASP A 256 -7.06 -1.38 -1.83
C ASP A 256 -5.70 -2.09 -2.04
N GLY A 257 -4.60 -1.35 -2.05
CA GLY A 257 -3.27 -1.90 -2.21
C GLY A 257 -2.21 -0.81 -2.15
N ARG A 258 -0.97 -1.20 -1.85
CA ARG A 258 0.17 -0.26 -1.72
C ARG A 258 0.29 0.68 -2.93
N ILE A 259 0.86 1.85 -2.75
CA ILE A 259 1.11 2.80 -3.83
C ILE A 259 2.61 3.02 -3.88
N GLY A 260 3.25 2.70 -4.99
CA GLY A 260 4.65 3.06 -5.20
C GLY A 260 4.80 4.58 -5.36
N TYR A 261 5.94 5.12 -4.93
CA TYR A 261 6.25 6.55 -4.98
C TYR A 261 6.31 7.06 -6.41
N ARG A 262 6.87 6.31 -7.36
CA ARG A 262 6.94 6.69 -8.78
C ARG A 262 6.42 5.61 -9.71
N SER A 263 6.59 4.35 -9.35
CA SER A 263 6.28 3.18 -10.19
C SER A 263 5.55 2.12 -9.38
N GLN A 264 4.63 1.42 -10.04
CA GLN A 264 3.85 0.35 -9.41
C GLN A 264 4.51 -1.02 -9.63
N ILE A 265 5.82 -1.02 -9.89
CA ILE A 265 6.55 -2.20 -10.36
C ILE A 265 6.38 -3.36 -9.40
N THR A 266 6.41 -3.14 -8.10
CA THR A 266 6.28 -4.22 -7.11
C THR A 266 4.86 -4.75 -6.92
N GLN A 267 3.86 -4.26 -7.66
CA GLN A 267 2.47 -4.70 -7.51
C GLN A 267 1.93 -5.40 -8.75
N GLY A 268 1.12 -6.44 -8.51
CA GLY A 268 0.50 -7.24 -9.56
C GLY A 268 1.38 -8.36 -10.09
N TYR A 269 2.50 -8.65 -9.43
CA TYR A 269 3.27 -9.84 -9.78
C TYR A 269 2.62 -11.10 -9.24
N PRO A 270 2.58 -12.18 -10.05
CA PRO A 270 1.85 -13.40 -9.71
C PRO A 270 2.44 -14.17 -8.54
N THR A 271 3.69 -13.88 -8.14
CA THR A 271 4.39 -14.61 -7.06
C THR A 271 5.22 -13.70 -6.17
N TYR A 272 5.30 -14.04 -4.88
CA TYR A 272 6.15 -13.37 -3.88
C TYR A 272 7.65 -13.41 -4.22
N LEU A 273 8.08 -14.40 -5.01
CA LEU A 273 9.47 -14.53 -5.44
C LEU A 273 9.80 -13.64 -6.63
N PHE A 274 8.80 -13.16 -7.38
CA PHE A 274 9.03 -12.37 -8.59
C PHE A 274 9.84 -11.09 -8.33
N PRO A 275 9.58 -10.28 -7.30
CA PRO A 275 10.39 -9.08 -7.02
C PRO A 275 11.86 -9.36 -6.66
N ILE A 276 12.17 -10.59 -6.23
CA ILE A 276 13.53 -11.02 -5.91
C ILE A 276 14.20 -11.59 -7.17
N LEU A 277 13.51 -12.47 -7.90
CA LEU A 277 14.00 -13.07 -9.14
C LEU A 277 14.13 -12.02 -10.26
N TYR A 278 13.28 -11.01 -10.25
CA TYR A 278 13.33 -9.86 -11.15
C TYR A 278 13.27 -8.57 -10.33
N PRO A 279 14.27 -7.68 -10.42
CA PRO A 279 15.32 -7.67 -11.44
C PRO A 279 16.65 -8.33 -11.04
N TYR A 280 16.80 -8.77 -9.78
CA TYR A 280 18.11 -9.20 -9.27
C TYR A 280 18.55 -10.56 -9.81
N GLY A 281 17.66 -11.55 -9.80
CA GLY A 281 17.96 -12.89 -10.35
C GLY A 281 18.26 -12.85 -11.85
N THR A 282 17.50 -12.08 -12.63
CA THR A 282 17.77 -11.90 -14.07
C THR A 282 19.09 -11.15 -14.32
N SER A 283 19.42 -10.16 -13.49
CA SER A 283 20.71 -9.48 -13.53
C SER A 283 21.88 -10.44 -13.24
N LEU A 284 21.77 -11.25 -12.18
CA LEU A 284 22.79 -12.24 -11.82
C LEU A 284 22.99 -13.29 -12.92
N LEU A 285 21.89 -13.83 -13.45
CA LEU A 285 21.94 -14.78 -14.56
C LEU A 285 22.60 -14.17 -15.80
N SER A 286 22.27 -12.92 -16.11
CA SER A 286 22.91 -12.17 -17.18
C SER A 286 24.43 -12.08 -17.00
N VAL A 287 24.89 -11.67 -15.81
CA VAL A 287 26.32 -11.56 -15.50
C VAL A 287 26.99 -12.92 -15.63
N ALA A 288 26.36 -13.98 -15.13
CA ALA A 288 26.88 -15.35 -15.26
C ALA A 288 27.03 -15.79 -16.73
N LEU A 289 26.05 -15.49 -17.59
CA LEU A 289 26.11 -15.80 -19.02
C LEU A 289 27.24 -15.05 -19.74
N ILE A 290 27.41 -13.76 -19.42
CA ILE A 290 28.48 -12.93 -19.98
C ILE A 290 29.85 -13.44 -19.53
N LEU A 291 30.01 -13.73 -18.24
CA LEU A 291 31.27 -14.28 -17.70
C LEU A 291 31.60 -15.66 -18.28
N TYR A 292 30.59 -16.52 -18.43
CA TYR A 292 30.75 -17.82 -19.06
C TYR A 292 31.23 -17.70 -20.50
N TYR A 293 30.65 -16.78 -21.28
CA TYR A 293 31.09 -16.50 -22.64
C TYR A 293 32.58 -16.11 -22.70
N PHE A 294 33.02 -15.20 -21.83
CA PHE A 294 34.41 -14.76 -21.80
C PHE A 294 35.37 -15.81 -21.25
N ALA A 295 34.95 -16.64 -20.28
CA ALA A 295 35.77 -17.74 -19.77
C ALA A 295 36.07 -18.77 -20.86
N GLU A 296 35.09 -19.05 -21.71
CA GLU A 296 35.15 -20.00 -22.82
C GLU A 296 35.90 -19.45 -24.06
N LEU A 297 36.14 -18.14 -24.13
CA LEU A 297 37.02 -17.52 -25.12
C LEU A 297 38.50 -17.60 -24.76
N ARG A 298 38.85 -18.03 -23.52
CA ARG A 298 40.25 -18.18 -23.14
C ARG A 298 40.89 -19.22 -24.07
N PRO A 299 42.03 -18.88 -24.72
CA PRO A 299 42.71 -19.80 -25.62
C PRO A 299 43.00 -21.09 -24.86
N GLN A 300 42.59 -22.23 -25.41
CA GLN A 300 43.01 -23.52 -24.85
C GLN A 300 44.53 -23.52 -24.87
N ALA A 301 45.14 -23.66 -23.70
CA ALA A 301 46.59 -23.76 -23.59
C ALA A 301 47.05 -24.81 -24.60
N PRO A 302 48.08 -24.51 -25.42
CA PRO A 302 48.53 -25.43 -26.44
C PRO A 302 48.77 -26.78 -25.77
N SER A 303 48.03 -27.80 -26.21
CA SER A 303 48.19 -29.17 -25.73
C SER A 303 49.68 -29.50 -25.82
N LYS A 304 50.33 -29.70 -24.66
CA LYS A 304 51.70 -30.19 -24.62
C LYS A 304 51.69 -31.54 -25.33
N LYS A 305 52.07 -31.55 -26.61
CA LYS A 305 52.39 -32.79 -27.32
C LYS A 305 53.46 -33.46 -26.47
N ARG A 306 53.13 -34.59 -25.84
CA ARG A 306 54.15 -35.48 -25.27
C ARG A 306 55.00 -35.93 -26.45
N ILE A 307 56.25 -35.44 -26.47
CA ILE A 307 57.32 -35.97 -27.31
C ILE A 307 57.77 -37.28 -26.67
#